data_AF-A0A962UKL2-F1
#
_entry.id   AF-A0A962UKL2-F1
#
_cell.length_a   1.000
_cell.length_b   1.000
_cell.length_c   1.000
_cell.angle_alpha   90.00
_cell.angle_beta   90.00
_cell.angle_gamma   90.00
#
_symmetry.space_group_name_H-M   'P 1'
#
loop_
_entity.id
_entity.type
_entity.pdbx_description
1 polymer ?
#
loop_
_entity_poly.entity_id
_entity_poly.type
_entity_poly.pdbx_seq_one_letter_code
_entity_poly.pdbx_strand_id
1 'polypeptide(L)'
;KELQTAYLESYSEYGQNIFDRYVTYADMWIQDQEYRDPDTGEILDRAQLNAELEKIEKPAGIANPKDFRHEVVNFVLRARAQNHGKNPAWTSYEKLRAVIEKRMFSSTEDLLPVISFNAKASSEEQKKHHEFVQRMVAKGYTDKQVRLLAEWYLRARKAS
;
A
#
# COMPACT_ATOMS: atom_id res chain seq x y z
N LYS A 1 19.88 -1.57 7.63
CA LYS A 1 19.06 -0.91 8.69
C LYS A 1 18.75 0.54 8.35
N GLU A 2 19.72 1.43 8.12
CA GLU A 2 19.46 2.84 7.76
C GLU A 2 18.76 3.03 6.41
N LEU A 3 19.03 2.16 5.42
CA LEU A 3 18.34 2.17 4.14
C LEU A 3 16.88 1.70 4.22
N GLN A 4 16.55 0.76 5.11
CA GLN A 4 15.16 0.42 5.43
C GLN A 4 14.45 1.61 6.05
N THR A 5 15.13 2.38 6.91
CA THR A 5 14.59 3.60 7.51
C THR A 5 14.36 4.70 6.47
N ALA A 6 15.33 5.00 5.61
CA ALA A 6 15.18 5.99 4.53
C ALA A 6 14.10 5.57 3.49
N TYR A 7 13.97 4.26 3.24
CA TYR A 7 12.90 3.70 2.42
C TYR A 7 11.54 3.88 3.11
N LEU A 8 11.39 3.50 4.38
CA LEU A 8 10.15 3.68 5.13
C LEU A 8 9.77 5.15 5.34
N GLU A 9 10.73 6.07 5.45
CA GLU A 9 10.48 7.51 5.52
C GLU A 9 9.90 8.06 4.21
N SER A 10 10.44 7.64 3.06
CA SER A 10 9.91 8.00 1.74
C SER A 10 8.51 7.44 1.47
N TYR A 11 8.14 6.36 2.14
CA TYR A 11 6.84 5.72 2.06
C TYR A 11 5.99 5.93 3.32
N SER A 12 6.36 6.84 4.22
CA SER A 12 5.60 7.09 5.45
C SER A 12 4.18 7.58 5.12
N GLU A 13 4.07 8.47 4.14
CA GLU A 13 2.78 8.94 3.60
C GLU A 13 2.00 7.80 2.93
N TYR A 14 2.68 6.94 2.17
CA TYR A 14 2.04 5.79 1.54
C TYR A 14 1.51 4.77 2.56
N GLY A 15 2.30 4.46 3.60
CA GLY A 15 1.88 3.61 4.71
C GLY A 15 0.71 4.23 5.48
N GLN A 16 0.73 5.54 5.69
CA GLN A 16 -0.39 6.27 6.29
C GLN A 16 -1.66 6.20 5.43
N ASN A 17 -1.54 6.36 4.11
CA ASN A 17 -2.68 6.24 3.20
C ASN A 17 -3.30 4.83 3.22
N ILE A 18 -2.48 3.77 3.25
CA ILE A 18 -2.97 2.40 3.39
C ILE A 18 -3.67 2.23 4.74
N PHE A 19 -3.09 2.76 5.82
CA PHE A 19 -3.66 2.71 7.16
C PHE A 19 -5.01 3.39 7.23
N ASP A 20 -5.09 4.65 6.80
CA ASP A 20 -6.31 5.46 6.88
C ASP A 20 -7.44 4.84 6.06
N ARG A 21 -7.13 4.34 4.87
CA ARG A 21 -8.08 3.60 4.03
C ARG A 21 -8.52 2.30 4.68
N TYR A 22 -7.59 1.50 5.21
CA TYR A 22 -7.90 0.24 5.88
C TYR A 22 -8.86 0.46 7.06
N VAL A 23 -8.57 1.46 7.91
CA VAL A 23 -9.40 1.81 9.07
C VAL A 23 -10.80 2.21 8.63
N THR A 24 -10.91 3.05 7.60
CA THR A 24 -12.20 3.51 7.07
C THR A 24 -13.01 2.35 6.52
N TYR A 25 -12.39 1.48 5.71
CA TYR A 25 -13.08 0.32 5.12
C TYR A 25 -13.50 -0.69 6.19
N ALA A 26 -12.64 -0.93 7.18
CA ALA A 26 -12.95 -1.81 8.30
C ALA A 26 -14.13 -1.27 9.12
N ASP A 27 -14.17 0.04 9.39
CA ASP A 27 -15.25 0.68 10.13
C ASP A 27 -16.59 0.58 9.38
N MET A 28 -16.61 0.92 8.08
CA MET A 28 -17.80 0.79 7.23
C MET A 28 -18.28 -0.67 7.15
N TRP A 29 -17.36 -1.62 7.01
CA TRP A 29 -17.67 -3.05 6.96
C TRP A 29 -18.23 -3.59 8.29
N ILE A 30 -17.74 -3.08 9.43
CA ILE A 30 -18.26 -3.41 10.77
C ILE A 30 -19.66 -2.84 10.96
N GLN A 31 -19.87 -1.59 10.54
CA GLN A 31 -21.15 -0.87 10.67
C GLN A 31 -22.20 -1.30 9.65
N ASP A 32 -21.84 -2.16 8.69
CA ASP A 32 -22.70 -2.58 7.59
C ASP A 32 -23.20 -1.41 6.73
N GLN A 33 -22.31 -0.46 6.49
CA GLN A 33 -22.56 0.73 5.67
C GLN A 33 -21.76 0.66 4.36
N GLU A 34 -22.35 1.23 3.31
CA GLU A 34 -21.65 1.42 2.04
C GLU A 34 -20.62 2.54 2.17
N TYR A 35 -19.47 2.35 1.52
CA TYR A 35 -18.48 3.40 1.40
C TYR A 35 -18.59 4.05 0.04
N ARG A 36 -18.70 5.38 0.01
CA ARG A 36 -18.61 6.17 -1.22
C ARG A 36 -17.25 6.84 -1.29
N ASP A 37 -16.46 6.47 -2.28
CA ASP A 37 -15.16 7.08 -2.53
C ASP A 37 -15.34 8.56 -2.89
N PRO A 38 -14.70 9.49 -2.16
CA PRO A 38 -14.88 10.93 -2.39
C PRO A 38 -14.23 11.42 -3.68
N ASP A 39 -13.22 10.72 -4.19
CA ASP A 39 -12.45 11.12 -5.36
C ASP A 39 -13.05 10.56 -6.66
N THR A 40 -13.49 9.30 -6.63
CA THR A 40 -14.02 8.60 -7.81
C THR A 40 -15.55 8.54 -7.85
N GLY A 41 -16.21 8.69 -6.70
CA GLY A 41 -17.65 8.49 -6.56
C GLY A 41 -18.07 7.01 -6.57
N GLU A 42 -17.12 6.07 -6.62
CA GLU A 42 -17.39 4.63 -6.54
C GLU A 42 -18.05 4.27 -5.22
N ILE A 43 -19.05 3.40 -5.27
CA ILE A 43 -19.73 2.88 -4.08
C ILE A 43 -19.30 1.44 -3.87
N LEU A 44 -18.78 1.16 -2.68
CA LEU A 44 -18.38 -0.17 -2.25
C LEU A 44 -19.38 -0.70 -1.24
N ASP A 45 -20.05 -1.79 -1.61
CA ASP A 45 -20.89 -2.55 -0.70
C ASP A 45 -20.04 -3.35 0.31
N ARG A 46 -20.71 -4.00 1.27
CA ARG A 46 -20.03 -4.80 2.30
C ARG A 46 -19.15 -5.92 1.72
N ALA A 47 -19.57 -6.55 0.63
CA ALA A 47 -18.82 -7.65 0.01
C ALA A 47 -17.55 -7.12 -0.69
N GLN A 48 -17.65 -5.98 -1.37
CA GLN A 48 -16.52 -5.29 -1.99
C GLN A 48 -15.54 -4.76 -0.94
N LEU A 49 -16.04 -4.15 0.14
CA LEU A 49 -15.21 -3.75 1.29
C LEU A 49 -14.44 -4.94 1.87
N ASN A 50 -15.11 -6.09 2.04
CA ASN A 50 -14.44 -7.31 2.50
C ASN A 50 -13.32 -7.73 1.54
N ALA A 51 -13.57 -7.71 0.23
CA ALA A 51 -12.57 -8.08 -0.77
C ALA A 51 -11.34 -7.15 -0.74
N GLU A 52 -11.52 -5.83 -0.56
CA GLU A 52 -10.42 -4.89 -0.43
C GLU A 52 -9.60 -5.12 0.85
N LEU A 53 -10.27 -5.36 1.98
CA LEU A 53 -9.61 -5.65 3.26
C LEU A 53 -8.80 -6.95 3.20
N GLU A 54 -9.35 -8.00 2.56
CA GLU A 54 -8.68 -9.30 2.41
C GLU A 54 -7.38 -9.24 1.60
N LYS A 55 -7.27 -8.31 0.64
CA LYS A 55 -6.03 -8.10 -0.13
C LYS A 55 -4.86 -7.67 0.75
N ILE A 56 -5.15 -7.07 1.91
CA ILE A 56 -4.16 -6.60 2.88
C ILE A 56 -3.94 -7.67 3.97
N GLU A 57 -5.02 -8.29 4.45
CA GLU A 57 -5.02 -9.23 5.57
C GLU A 57 -4.49 -10.62 5.23
N LYS A 58 -4.86 -11.18 4.06
CA LYS A 58 -4.47 -12.55 3.66
C LYS A 58 -2.97 -12.70 3.49
N PRO A 59 -2.25 -11.82 2.77
CA PRO A 59 -0.79 -11.91 2.67
C PRO A 59 -0.11 -11.82 4.05
N ALA A 60 -0.72 -11.10 4.99
CA ALA A 60 -0.24 -10.99 6.36
C ALA A 60 -0.54 -12.20 7.25
N GLY A 61 -1.38 -13.13 6.79
CA GLY A 61 -1.71 -14.35 7.54
C GLY A 61 -2.67 -14.11 8.70
N ILE A 62 -3.54 -13.10 8.60
CA ILE A 62 -4.56 -12.82 9.62
C ILE A 62 -5.60 -13.95 9.61
N ALA A 63 -5.63 -14.75 10.67
CA ALA A 63 -6.51 -15.92 10.78
C ALA A 63 -7.98 -15.57 11.10
N ASN A 64 -8.21 -14.50 11.86
CA ASN A 64 -9.55 -14.01 12.19
C ASN A 64 -9.72 -12.54 11.78
N PRO A 65 -10.07 -12.27 10.50
CA PRO A 65 -10.20 -10.92 9.98
C PRO A 65 -11.21 -10.05 10.73
N LYS A 66 -12.34 -10.64 11.17
CA LYS A 66 -13.39 -9.90 11.86
C LYS A 66 -12.87 -9.29 13.17
N ASP A 67 -12.28 -10.12 14.03
CA ASP A 67 -11.76 -9.64 15.31
C ASP A 67 -10.60 -8.67 15.12
N PHE A 68 -9.74 -8.93 14.13
CA PHE A 68 -8.64 -8.03 13.79
C PHE A 68 -9.14 -6.64 13.37
N ARG A 69 -10.14 -6.56 12.48
CA ARG A 69 -10.77 -5.30 12.06
C ARG A 69 -11.36 -4.55 13.25
N HIS A 70 -12.08 -5.24 14.13
CA HIS A 70 -12.63 -4.64 15.35
C HIS A 70 -11.53 -4.11 16.27
N GLU A 71 -10.44 -4.84 16.47
CA GLU A 71 -9.32 -4.42 17.30
C GLU A 71 -8.68 -3.14 16.77
N VAL A 72 -8.41 -3.10 15.46
CA VAL A 72 -7.85 -1.93 14.75
C VAL A 72 -8.76 -0.71 14.90
N VAL A 73 -10.04 -0.84 14.53
CA VAL A 73 -10.98 0.30 14.54
C VAL A 73 -11.13 0.85 15.95
N ASN A 74 -11.28 -0.04 16.95
CA ASN A 74 -11.36 0.38 18.35
C ASN A 74 -10.09 1.09 18.85
N PHE A 75 -8.91 0.62 18.43
CA PHE A 75 -7.65 1.32 18.73
C PHE A 75 -7.66 2.74 18.14
N VAL A 76 -8.00 2.89 16.86
CA VAL A 76 -7.98 4.19 16.19
C VAL A 76 -9.03 5.14 16.74
N LEU A 77 -10.24 4.67 17.05
CA LEU A 77 -11.28 5.49 17.67
C LEU A 77 -10.83 6.04 19.04
N ARG A 78 -10.18 5.22 19.86
CA ARG A 78 -9.60 5.68 21.14
C ARG A 78 -8.48 6.70 20.92
N ALA A 79 -7.58 6.43 19.98
CA ALA A 79 -6.49 7.35 19.66
C ALA A 79 -7.00 8.70 19.13
N ARG A 80 -8.01 8.71 18.26
CA ARG A 80 -8.67 9.92 17.75
C ARG A 80 -9.29 10.74 18.87
N ALA A 81 -9.99 10.09 19.80
CA ALA A 81 -10.62 10.75 20.94
C ALA A 81 -9.59 11.48 21.84
N GLN A 82 -8.38 10.94 21.92
CA GLN A 82 -7.26 11.53 22.68
C GLN A 82 -6.43 12.53 21.87
N ASN A 83 -6.62 12.62 20.55
CA ASN A 83 -5.77 13.39 19.63
C ASN A 83 -6.57 14.37 18.74
N HIS A 84 -7.58 15.04 19.31
CA HIS A 84 -8.40 16.03 18.60
C HIS A 84 -9.00 15.54 17.27
N GLY A 85 -9.38 14.26 17.21
CA GLY A 85 -9.96 13.64 16.02
C GLY A 85 -8.95 13.19 14.95
N LYS A 86 -7.64 13.41 15.16
CA LYS A 86 -6.60 12.99 14.20
C LYS A 86 -6.29 11.50 14.32
N ASN A 87 -6.12 10.83 13.18
CA ASN A 87 -5.63 9.46 13.14
C ASN A 87 -4.24 9.39 13.77
N PRO A 88 -3.93 8.30 14.49
CA PRO A 88 -2.58 8.07 14.94
C PRO A 88 -1.69 7.73 13.73
N ALA A 89 -0.37 7.89 13.90
CA ALA A 89 0.59 7.45 12.91
C ALA A 89 0.42 5.94 12.64
N TRP A 90 0.54 5.51 11.39
CA TRP A 90 0.36 4.11 11.00
C TRP A 90 1.32 3.14 11.70
N THR A 91 2.45 3.65 12.20
CA THR A 91 3.44 2.91 12.99
C THR A 91 3.07 2.72 14.46
N SER A 92 2.02 3.40 14.95
CA SER A 92 1.62 3.38 16.37
C SER A 92 0.98 2.07 16.83
N TYR A 93 0.52 1.24 15.90
CA TYR A 93 -0.14 -0.02 16.20
C TYR A 93 0.55 -1.18 15.49
N GLU A 94 1.33 -1.92 16.27
CA GLU A 94 2.28 -2.92 15.77
C GLU A 94 1.65 -3.97 14.85
N LYS A 95 0.45 -4.46 15.19
CA LYS A 95 -0.20 -5.51 14.40
C LYS A 95 -0.57 -5.02 13.00
N LEU A 96 -1.18 -3.82 12.89
CA LEU A 96 -1.51 -3.26 11.58
C LEU A 96 -0.26 -2.76 10.84
N ARG A 97 0.74 -2.23 11.54
CA ARG A 97 2.05 -1.88 10.97
C ARG A 97 2.66 -3.06 10.23
N ALA A 98 2.75 -4.23 10.87
CA ALA A 98 3.31 -5.44 10.25
C ALA A 98 2.53 -5.90 9.02
N VAL A 99 1.20 -5.77 9.05
CA VAL A 99 0.32 -6.08 7.92
C VAL A 99 0.57 -5.14 6.75
N ILE A 100 0.64 -3.83 7.01
CA ILE A 100 0.89 -2.79 6.01
C ILE A 100 2.29 -2.94 5.41
N GLU A 101 3.31 -3.15 6.25
CA GLU A 101 4.68 -3.42 5.78
C GLU A 101 4.69 -4.60 4.81
N LYS A 102 4.08 -5.72 5.18
CA LYS A 102 4.04 -6.90 4.30
C LYS A 102 3.30 -6.65 3.00
N ARG A 103 2.23 -5.84 3.01
CA ARG A 103 1.53 -5.39 1.80
C ARG A 103 2.40 -4.48 0.93
N MET A 104 3.14 -3.56 1.53
CA MET A 104 4.04 -2.66 0.82
C MET A 104 5.20 -3.42 0.17
N PHE A 105 5.79 -4.39 0.88
CA PHE A 105 6.89 -5.21 0.36
C PHE A 105 6.43 -6.14 -0.76
N SER A 106 5.31 -6.87 -0.61
CA SER A 106 4.80 -7.76 -1.67
C SER A 106 4.43 -7.00 -2.94
N SER A 107 3.73 -5.86 -2.81
CA SER A 107 3.41 -5.01 -3.95
C SER A 107 4.65 -4.45 -4.64
N THR A 108 5.75 -4.24 -3.91
CA THR A 108 7.01 -3.77 -4.49
C THR A 108 7.74 -4.90 -5.21
N GLU A 109 7.72 -6.12 -4.67
CA GLU A 109 8.32 -7.29 -5.31
C GLU A 109 7.65 -7.61 -6.64
N ASP A 110 6.32 -7.51 -6.70
CA ASP A 110 5.55 -7.67 -7.94
C ASP A 110 5.86 -6.59 -8.99
N LEU A 111 6.32 -5.42 -8.55
CA LEU A 111 6.74 -4.33 -9.44
C LEU A 111 8.16 -4.51 -9.98
N LEU A 112 9.01 -5.34 -9.36
CA LEU A 112 10.41 -5.53 -9.77
C LEU A 112 10.57 -6.01 -11.23
N PRO A 113 9.82 -7.02 -11.70
CA PRO A 113 9.90 -7.45 -13.10
C PRO A 113 9.48 -6.34 -14.06
N VAL A 114 8.53 -5.50 -13.63
CA VAL A 114 7.98 -4.41 -14.43
C VAL A 114 8.92 -3.20 -14.49
N ILE A 115 9.58 -2.83 -13.40
CA ILE A 115 10.48 -1.65 -13.37
C ILE A 115 11.90 -1.97 -13.87
N SER A 116 12.34 -3.23 -13.79
CA SER A 116 13.68 -3.64 -14.22
C SER A 116 13.89 -3.38 -15.71
N PHE A 117 15.12 -3.14 -16.15
CA PHE A 117 15.48 -3.07 -17.58
C PHE A 117 16.12 -4.38 -18.08
N ASN A 118 16.10 -5.44 -17.27
CA ASN A 118 16.50 -6.77 -17.70
C ASN A 118 15.50 -7.35 -18.72
N ALA A 119 15.99 -8.29 -19.54
CA ALA A 119 15.16 -9.04 -20.47
C ALA A 119 13.93 -9.64 -19.77
N LYS A 120 12.75 -9.46 -20.37
CA LYS A 120 11.48 -9.94 -19.83
C LYS A 120 11.27 -11.41 -20.15
N ALA A 121 10.70 -12.14 -19.21
CA ALA A 121 10.41 -13.56 -19.40
C ALA A 121 9.15 -13.77 -20.23
N SER A 122 8.25 -12.77 -20.28
CA SER A 122 7.01 -12.85 -21.06
C SER A 122 6.67 -11.56 -21.82
N SER A 123 5.81 -11.70 -22.84
CA SER A 123 5.24 -10.57 -23.60
C SER A 123 4.35 -9.67 -22.72
N GLU A 124 3.67 -10.25 -21.72
CA GLU A 124 2.84 -9.50 -20.77
C GLU A 124 3.70 -8.59 -19.88
N GLU A 125 4.82 -9.09 -19.36
CA GLU A 125 5.78 -8.29 -18.60
C GLU A 125 6.40 -7.18 -19.45
N GLN A 126 6.69 -7.46 -20.72
CA GLN A 126 7.18 -6.46 -21.67
C GLN A 126 6.17 -5.34 -21.88
N LYS A 127 4.88 -5.68 -22.02
CA LYS A 127 3.80 -4.70 -22.14
C LYS A 127 3.69 -3.84 -20.88
N LYS A 128 3.65 -4.46 -19.70
CA LYS A 128 3.60 -3.74 -18.42
C LYS A 128 4.80 -2.80 -18.22
N HIS A 129 6.00 -3.24 -18.61
CA HIS A 129 7.20 -2.40 -18.56
C HIS A 129 7.10 -1.19 -19.51
N HIS A 130 6.61 -1.40 -20.72
CA HIS A 130 6.41 -0.31 -21.68
C HIS A 130 5.41 0.73 -21.15
N GLU A 131 4.26 0.28 -20.61
CA GLU A 131 3.28 1.17 -19.99
C GLU A 131 3.85 1.95 -18.79
N PHE A 132 4.71 1.31 -18.00
CA PHE A 132 5.45 1.98 -16.91
C PHE A 132 6.35 3.11 -17.45
N VAL A 133 7.17 2.83 -18.48
CA VAL A 133 8.05 3.84 -19.09
C VAL A 133 7.23 4.98 -19.68
N GLN A 134 6.16 4.67 -20.42
CA GLN A 134 5.27 5.69 -21.00
C GLN A 134 4.65 6.60 -19.95
N ARG A 135 4.17 6.05 -18.82
CA ARG A 135 3.64 6.86 -17.72
C ARG A 135 4.68 7.78 -17.09
N MET A 136 5.93 7.32 -16.99
CA MET A 136 7.03 8.15 -16.49
C MET A 136 7.39 9.25 -17.51
N VAL A 137 7.39 8.94 -18.80
CA VAL A 137 7.64 9.94 -19.85
C VAL A 137 6.54 11.00 -19.88
N ALA A 138 5.27 10.59 -19.74
CA ALA A 138 4.14 11.51 -19.62
C ALA A 138 4.24 12.45 -18.41
N LYS A 139 4.98 12.06 -17.36
CA LYS A 139 5.29 12.90 -16.18
C LYS A 139 6.51 13.81 -16.37
N GLY A 140 7.11 13.84 -17.55
CA GLY A 140 8.23 14.73 -17.90
C GLY A 140 9.63 14.11 -17.79
N TYR A 141 9.74 12.80 -17.55
CA TYR A 141 11.03 12.11 -17.57
C TYR A 141 11.41 11.69 -19.00
N THR A 142 12.70 11.63 -19.30
CA THR A 142 13.22 10.99 -20.52
C THR A 142 13.43 9.50 -20.29
N ASP A 143 13.40 8.66 -21.34
CA ASP A 143 13.71 7.22 -21.23
C ASP A 143 15.03 6.94 -20.50
N LYS A 144 16.06 7.78 -20.75
CA LYS A 144 17.34 7.69 -20.05
C LYS A 144 17.21 7.94 -18.56
N GLN A 145 16.45 8.95 -18.14
CA GLN A 145 16.20 9.23 -16.73
C GLN A 145 15.39 8.10 -16.08
N VAL A 146 14.35 7.58 -16.75
CA VAL A 146 13.56 6.45 -16.24
C VAL A 146 14.44 5.23 -16.00
N ARG A 147 15.33 4.92 -16.95
CA ARG A 147 16.29 3.82 -16.82
C ARG A 147 17.26 4.01 -15.66
N LEU A 148 17.86 5.20 -15.54
CA LEU A 148 18.80 5.50 -14.45
C LEU A 148 18.11 5.43 -13.08
N LEU A 149 16.88 5.92 -12.97
CA LEU A 149 16.08 5.83 -11.74
C LEU A 149 15.78 4.37 -11.37
N ALA A 150 15.35 3.56 -12.34
CA ALA A 150 15.07 2.14 -12.12
C ALA A 150 16.33 1.35 -11.72
N GLU A 151 17.46 1.59 -12.39
CA GLU A 151 18.73 0.93 -12.07
C GLU A 151 19.28 1.36 -10.71
N TRP A 152 19.20 2.65 -10.37
CA TRP A 152 19.57 3.16 -9.06
C TRP A 152 18.74 2.49 -7.96
N TYR A 153 17.43 2.43 -8.15
CA TYR A 153 16.49 1.79 -7.22
C TYR A 153 16.85 0.31 -6.97
N LEU A 154 17.11 -0.45 -8.05
CA LEU A 154 17.49 -1.85 -7.96
C LEU A 154 18.85 -2.05 -7.25
N ARG A 155 19.81 -1.14 -7.46
CA ARG A 155 21.12 -1.18 -6.78
C ARG A 155 21.00 -0.84 -5.29
N ALA A 156 20.27 0.22 -4.94
CA ALA A 156 20.01 0.61 -3.56
C ALA A 156 19.35 -0.55 -2.78
N ARG A 157 18.43 -1.27 -3.44
CA ARG A 157 17.79 -2.46 -2.86
C ARG A 157 18.76 -3.61 -2.61
N LYS A 158 19.65 -3.95 -3.56
CA LYS A 158 20.63 -5.04 -3.38
C LYS A 158 21.66 -4.76 -2.28
N ALA A 159 21.88 -3.48 -1.96
CA ALA A 159 22.81 -3.04 -0.94
C ALA A 159 22.19 -2.91 0.47
N SER A 160 20.89 -3.19 0.61
CA SER A 160 20.11 -3.05 1.85
C SER A 160 19.79 -4.40 2.49
#